data_AF-A0A7S4BJR5-F1
#
_entry.id   AF-A0A7S4BJR5-F1
#
_cell.length_a   1.000
_cell.length_b   1.000
_cell.length_c   1.000
_cell.angle_alpha   90.00
_cell.angle_beta   90.00
_cell.angle_gamma   90.00
#
_symmetry.space_group_name_H-M   'P 1'
#
loop_
_entity.id
_entity.type
_entity.pdbx_description
1 polymer ?
#
loop_
_entity_poly.entity_id
_entity_poly.type
_entity_poly.pdbx_seq_one_letter_code
_entity_poly.pdbx_strand_id
1 'polypeptide(L)'
;FDADDADAGAGAGASAGAGAGTGADADADADTDLGVSLAWSLHAVDATLRSALVPRSHFSPIALREGLCATLRRRAPRRRKLVVEYVLLSGVNDDIAQAAALADFIKPIEQACFVRTRASKRTGVLVNLIPLNSHASAAARGLARSLPDSVAAFQAALRARGVWTSVRPSRGAEAEAACGQLATAAQTATAA
;
A
#
# COMPACT_ATOMS: atom_id res chain seq x y z
N PHE A 1 -18.99 31.59 -14.57
CA PHE A 1 -18.32 32.88 -14.78
C PHE A 1 -17.35 33.01 -13.62
N ASP A 2 -16.13 32.48 -13.67
CA ASP A 2 -15.18 32.45 -14.78
C ASP A 2 -14.34 31.15 -14.83
N ALA A 3 -13.73 30.95 -15.99
CA ALA A 3 -12.92 29.80 -16.39
C ALA A 3 -11.41 30.04 -16.16
N ASP A 4 -10.65 28.96 -16.39
CA ASP A 4 -9.20 28.85 -16.56
C ASP A 4 -8.32 28.97 -15.30
N ASP A 5 -7.68 27.86 -14.90
CA ASP A 5 -6.31 27.57 -15.38
C ASP A 5 -5.77 26.18 -14.92
N ALA A 6 -4.95 25.60 -15.80
CA ALA A 6 -3.87 24.64 -15.59
C ALA A 6 -4.12 23.18 -15.09
N ASP A 7 -4.09 22.29 -16.08
CA ASP A 7 -3.56 20.92 -16.07
C ASP A 7 -2.19 20.78 -15.34
N ALA A 8 -2.08 19.83 -14.42
CA ALA A 8 -0.83 19.16 -14.03
C ALA A 8 -1.14 17.90 -13.20
N GLY A 9 -0.82 16.73 -13.79
CA GLY A 9 -1.11 15.42 -13.22
C GLY A 9 -0.17 14.90 -12.12
N ALA A 10 -0.37 13.59 -11.87
CA ALA A 10 0.46 12.64 -11.12
C ALA A 10 0.28 12.53 -9.59
N GLY A 11 0.15 11.28 -9.14
CA GLY A 11 0.20 10.93 -7.72
C GLY A 11 0.05 9.43 -7.35
N ALA A 12 0.12 8.49 -8.30
CA ALA A 12 0.36 7.09 -7.97
C ALA A 12 1.86 6.91 -7.68
N GLY A 13 2.25 6.94 -6.40
CA GLY A 13 3.64 6.78 -5.98
C GLY A 13 4.13 5.35 -6.21
N ALA A 14 4.80 5.09 -7.33
CA ALA A 14 5.62 3.91 -7.51
C ALA A 14 6.98 4.14 -6.84
N SER A 15 7.36 3.31 -5.86
CA SER A 15 8.72 3.30 -5.32
C SER A 15 9.58 2.30 -6.09
N ALA A 16 10.66 2.79 -6.70
CA ALA A 16 11.62 2.00 -7.47
C ALA A 16 12.73 1.44 -6.56
N GLY A 17 13.06 0.16 -6.73
CA GLY A 17 14.29 -0.45 -6.22
C GLY A 17 15.14 -0.87 -7.40
N ALA A 18 16.37 -0.37 -7.49
CA ALA A 18 17.30 -0.66 -8.57
C ALA A 18 17.74 -2.13 -8.53
N GLY A 19 17.61 -2.84 -9.66
CA GLY A 19 18.17 -4.17 -9.88
C GLY A 19 18.78 -4.23 -11.27
N ALA A 20 20.11 -4.07 -11.36
CA ALA A 20 20.87 -4.32 -12.57
C ALA A 20 20.89 -5.84 -12.85
N GLY A 21 20.53 -6.23 -14.08
CA GLY A 21 20.62 -7.61 -14.55
C GLY A 21 20.76 -7.63 -16.06
N THR A 22 21.99 -7.81 -16.52
CA THR A 22 22.36 -8.07 -17.91
C THR A 22 22.07 -9.53 -18.27
N GLY A 23 21.60 -9.77 -19.50
CA GLY A 23 21.63 -11.10 -20.13
C GLY A 23 20.35 -11.53 -20.85
N ALA A 24 20.38 -11.30 -22.17
CA ALA A 24 19.65 -11.92 -23.28
C ALA A 24 18.51 -12.93 -22.98
N ASP A 25 17.30 -12.57 -23.44
CA ASP A 25 16.62 -13.26 -24.56
C ASP A 25 15.49 -12.35 -25.03
N ALA A 26 15.57 -11.88 -26.27
CA ALA A 26 14.61 -11.00 -26.90
C ALA A 26 13.55 -11.85 -27.61
N ASP A 27 12.29 -11.72 -27.21
CA ASP A 27 11.14 -11.96 -28.08
C ASP A 27 9.89 -11.17 -27.61
N ALA A 28 9.52 -10.20 -28.46
CA ALA A 28 8.20 -9.61 -28.73
C ALA A 28 7.15 -9.49 -27.60
N ASP A 29 7.19 -8.40 -26.84
CA ASP A 29 6.21 -7.29 -26.93
C ASP A 29 6.75 -6.14 -26.06
N ALA A 30 7.01 -4.98 -26.66
CA ALA A 30 7.65 -3.86 -25.99
C ALA A 30 6.66 -3.08 -25.12
N ASP A 31 6.23 -3.66 -24.00
CA ASP A 31 5.79 -2.88 -22.83
C ASP A 31 7.02 -2.72 -21.95
N THR A 32 7.54 -1.50 -21.86
CA THR A 32 8.78 -1.14 -21.18
C THR A 32 8.75 -1.60 -19.72
N ASP A 33 9.27 -2.81 -19.45
CA ASP A 33 9.29 -3.43 -18.13
C ASP A 33 10.27 -2.68 -17.21
N LEU A 34 9.72 -1.80 -16.36
CA LEU A 34 10.47 -0.96 -15.44
C LEU A 34 11.12 -1.73 -14.28
N GLY A 35 10.89 -3.05 -14.14
CA GLY A 35 11.45 -3.85 -13.04
C GLY A 35 10.96 -3.47 -11.63
N VAL A 36 9.94 -2.61 -11.53
CA VAL A 36 9.42 -2.08 -10.26
C VAL A 36 8.30 -2.94 -9.66
N SER A 37 8.25 -3.02 -8.33
CA SER A 37 7.15 -3.65 -7.60
C SER A 37 5.95 -2.71 -7.51
N LEU A 38 4.73 -3.24 -7.63
CA LEU A 38 3.51 -2.46 -7.45
C LEU A 38 3.11 -2.47 -5.96
N ALA A 39 2.93 -1.28 -5.39
CA ALA A 39 2.42 -1.10 -4.03
C ALA A 39 1.10 -0.33 -4.04
N TRP A 40 0.19 -0.68 -3.13
CA TRP A 40 -1.09 -0.02 -2.95
C TRP A 40 -1.33 0.31 -1.48
N SER A 41 -1.31 1.61 -1.16
CA SER A 41 -1.67 2.15 0.14
C SER A 41 -3.19 2.11 0.35
N LEU A 42 -3.69 0.98 0.86
CA LEU A 42 -5.12 0.70 1.01
C LEU A 42 -5.69 1.26 2.30
N HIS A 43 -5.11 0.88 3.45
CA HIS A 43 -5.45 1.33 4.81
C HIS A 43 -6.86 1.03 5.34
N ALA A 44 -7.87 0.84 4.49
CA ALA A 44 -9.20 0.36 4.86
C ALA A 44 -9.93 -0.19 3.62
N VAL A 45 -10.77 -1.21 3.81
CA VAL A 45 -11.64 -1.76 2.75
C VAL A 45 -12.95 -1.00 2.66
N ASP A 46 -13.46 -0.51 3.79
CA ASP A 46 -14.63 0.36 3.81
C ASP A 46 -14.31 1.71 3.16
N ALA A 47 -15.16 2.15 2.24
CA ALA A 47 -14.92 3.35 1.45
C ALA A 47 -14.96 4.62 2.32
N THR A 48 -15.85 4.68 3.32
CA THR A 48 -15.99 5.83 4.22
C THR A 48 -14.76 5.97 5.10
N LEU A 49 -14.36 4.89 5.77
CA LEU A 49 -13.15 4.85 6.58
C LEU A 49 -11.91 5.15 5.74
N ARG A 50 -11.82 4.59 4.53
CA ARG A 50 -10.69 4.85 3.66
C ARG A 50 -10.61 6.31 3.23
N SER A 51 -11.72 6.96 2.91
CA SER A 51 -11.74 8.38 2.57
C SER A 51 -11.26 9.25 3.73
N ALA A 52 -11.56 8.88 4.98
CA ALA A 52 -11.03 9.56 6.16
C ALA A 52 -9.52 9.35 6.36
N LEU A 53 -9.01 8.15 6.06
CA LEU A 53 -7.59 7.80 6.22
C LEU A 53 -6.72 8.29 5.05
N VAL A 54 -7.25 8.30 3.82
CA VAL A 54 -6.56 8.64 2.57
C VAL A 54 -7.39 9.68 1.79
N PRO A 55 -7.48 10.92 2.28
CA PRO A 55 -8.44 11.92 1.78
C PRO A 55 -8.20 12.37 0.33
N ARG A 56 -6.98 12.18 -0.20
CA ARG A 56 -6.64 12.52 -1.59
C ARG A 56 -7.07 11.46 -2.60
N SER A 57 -7.73 10.38 -2.17
CA SER A 57 -8.12 9.30 -3.08
C SER A 57 -9.54 9.48 -3.58
N HIS A 58 -9.68 9.73 -4.89
CA HIS A 58 -10.98 9.92 -5.56
C HIS A 58 -11.68 8.61 -5.94
N PHE A 59 -10.98 7.47 -5.85
CA PHE A 59 -11.50 6.17 -6.27
C PHE A 59 -11.83 5.30 -5.06
N SER A 60 -12.95 4.58 -5.15
CA SER A 60 -13.29 3.55 -4.18
C SER A 60 -12.27 2.40 -4.19
N PRO A 61 -12.10 1.66 -3.08
CA PRO A 61 -11.29 0.45 -3.05
C PRO A 61 -11.59 -0.52 -4.20
N ILE A 62 -12.87 -0.71 -4.51
CA ILE A 62 -13.32 -1.64 -5.55
C ILE A 62 -12.86 -1.18 -6.93
N ALA A 63 -13.04 0.10 -7.26
CA ALA A 63 -12.59 0.65 -8.54
C ALA A 63 -11.06 0.54 -8.70
N LEU A 64 -10.32 0.83 -7.62
CA LEU A 64 -8.86 0.67 -7.61
C LEU A 64 -8.44 -0.79 -7.78
N ARG A 65 -9.14 -1.74 -7.14
CA ARG A 65 -8.91 -3.18 -7.29
C ARG A 65 -9.01 -3.60 -8.76
N GLU A 66 -10.02 -3.14 -9.47
CA GLU A 66 -10.24 -3.49 -10.88
C GLU A 66 -9.14 -2.95 -11.79
N GLY A 67 -8.79 -1.67 -11.64
CA GLY A 67 -7.68 -1.05 -12.39
C GLY A 67 -6.33 -1.71 -12.07
N LEU A 68 -6.12 -2.10 -10.82
CA LEU A 68 -4.94 -2.82 -10.37
C LEU A 68 -4.88 -4.24 -10.96
N CYS A 69 -6.00 -4.96 -11.00
CA CYS A 69 -6.09 -6.25 -11.65
C CYS A 69 -5.79 -6.16 -13.15
N ALA A 70 -6.33 -5.15 -13.84
CA ALA A 70 -6.04 -4.90 -15.26
C ALA A 70 -4.53 -4.65 -15.48
N THR A 71 -3.91 -3.87 -14.60
CA THR A 71 -2.46 -3.58 -14.64
C THR A 71 -1.63 -4.83 -14.37
N LEU A 72 -1.98 -5.64 -13.36
CA LEU A 72 -1.28 -6.87 -13.03
C LEU A 72 -1.36 -7.91 -14.16
N ARG A 73 -2.50 -8.02 -14.86
CA ARG A 73 -2.67 -8.98 -15.96
C ARG A 73 -1.77 -8.70 -17.16
N ARG A 74 -1.41 -7.43 -17.41
CA ARG A 74 -0.44 -7.05 -18.44
C ARG A 74 1.00 -7.44 -18.10
N ARG A 75 1.32 -7.63 -16.82
CA ARG A 75 2.67 -8.04 -16.39
C ARG A 75 2.90 -9.54 -16.58
N ALA A 76 4.14 -9.92 -16.89
CA ALA A 76 4.57 -11.31 -16.96
C ALA A 76 4.26 -12.06 -15.64
N PRO A 77 3.63 -13.26 -15.66
CA PRO A 77 3.20 -13.97 -14.46
C PRO A 77 4.27 -14.16 -13.38
N ARG A 78 5.53 -14.40 -13.80
CA ARG A 78 6.68 -14.60 -12.89
C ARG A 78 7.11 -13.34 -12.14
N ARG A 79 6.71 -12.14 -12.61
CA ARG A 79 7.03 -10.84 -12.01
C ARG A 79 5.84 -10.19 -11.31
N ARG A 80 4.66 -10.84 -11.29
CA ARG A 80 3.49 -10.32 -10.59
C ARG A 80 3.72 -10.41 -9.09
N LYS A 81 3.90 -9.26 -8.45
CA LYS A 81 3.85 -9.09 -7.01
C LYS A 81 3.11 -7.79 -6.72
N LEU A 82 2.12 -7.87 -5.83
CA LEU A 82 1.43 -6.72 -5.29
C LEU A 82 1.76 -6.61 -3.81
N VAL A 83 2.15 -5.42 -3.36
CA VAL A 83 2.24 -5.11 -1.94
C VAL A 83 1.04 -4.25 -1.58
N VAL A 84 0.21 -4.70 -0.64
CA VAL A 84 -0.88 -3.90 -0.08
C VAL A 84 -0.42 -3.36 1.25
N GLU A 85 -0.28 -2.06 1.36
CA GLU A 85 0.11 -1.40 2.60
C GLU A 85 -1.11 -1.11 3.47
N TYR A 86 -1.02 -1.50 4.74
CA TYR A 86 -2.10 -1.36 5.70
C TYR A 86 -1.55 -0.88 7.04
N VAL A 87 -1.61 0.44 7.24
CA VAL A 87 -1.39 1.07 8.55
C VAL A 87 -2.37 0.53 9.58
N LEU A 88 -1.88 0.16 10.76
CA LEU A 88 -2.69 -0.26 11.89
C LEU A 88 -2.79 0.87 12.91
N LEU A 89 -4.03 1.30 13.14
CA LEU A 89 -4.44 2.39 14.00
C LEU A 89 -5.35 1.83 15.10
N SER A 90 -4.93 2.04 16.35
CA SER A 90 -5.58 1.49 17.54
C SER A 90 -7.05 1.91 17.62
N GLY A 91 -7.96 0.93 17.61
CA GLY A 91 -9.40 1.16 17.73
C GLY A 91 -10.07 1.78 16.50
N VAL A 92 -9.35 1.89 15.39
CA VAL A 92 -9.86 2.51 14.15
C VAL A 92 -10.00 1.48 13.04
N ASN A 93 -8.94 0.70 12.79
CA ASN A 93 -8.91 -0.27 11.69
C ASN A 93 -8.15 -1.56 12.02
N ASP A 94 -7.88 -1.82 13.30
CA ASP A 94 -7.04 -2.92 13.77
C ASP A 94 -7.83 -4.06 14.46
N ASP A 95 -9.15 -4.07 14.31
CA ASP A 95 -10.00 -5.15 14.82
C ASP A 95 -10.01 -6.39 13.89
N ILE A 96 -10.50 -7.52 14.42
CA ILE A 96 -10.55 -8.80 13.70
C ILE A 96 -11.57 -8.79 12.56
N ALA A 97 -12.63 -7.98 12.64
CA ALA A 97 -13.61 -7.86 11.57
C ALA A 97 -13.01 -7.15 10.35
N GLN A 98 -12.18 -6.13 10.56
CA GLN A 98 -11.38 -5.47 9.53
C GLN A 98 -10.35 -6.43 8.91
N ALA A 99 -9.71 -7.28 9.71
CA ALA A 99 -8.83 -8.33 9.18
C ALA A 99 -9.60 -9.31 8.26
N ALA A 100 -10.81 -9.70 8.66
CA ALA A 100 -11.66 -10.57 7.85
C ALA A 100 -12.10 -9.89 6.53
N ALA A 101 -12.58 -8.65 6.60
CA ALA A 101 -12.97 -7.87 5.43
C ALA A 101 -11.79 -7.65 4.47
N LEU A 102 -10.59 -7.37 4.99
CA LEU A 102 -9.36 -7.26 4.21
C LEU A 102 -9.03 -8.57 3.50
N ALA A 103 -9.10 -9.70 4.19
CA ALA A 103 -8.85 -10.99 3.55
C ALA A 103 -9.85 -11.28 2.40
N ASP A 104 -11.13 -11.03 2.62
CA ASP A 104 -12.16 -11.25 1.59
C ASP A 104 -12.03 -10.27 0.42
N PHE A 105 -11.48 -9.07 0.66
CA PHE A 105 -11.15 -8.11 -0.38
C PHE A 105 -9.95 -8.53 -1.25
N ILE A 106 -8.94 -9.17 -0.65
CA ILE A 106 -7.70 -9.58 -1.34
C ILE A 106 -7.89 -10.87 -2.15
N LYS A 107 -8.67 -11.83 -1.66
CA LYS A 107 -8.87 -13.13 -2.33
C LYS A 107 -9.24 -13.03 -3.82
N PRO A 108 -10.17 -12.16 -4.27
CA PRO A 108 -10.47 -12.00 -5.69
C PRO A 108 -9.26 -11.54 -6.53
N ILE A 109 -8.39 -10.71 -5.98
CA ILE A 109 -7.17 -10.26 -6.66
C ILE A 109 -6.21 -11.44 -6.84
N GLU A 110 -5.99 -12.21 -5.78
CA GLU A 110 -5.15 -13.40 -5.82
C GLU A 110 -5.66 -14.40 -6.87
N GLN A 111 -6.95 -14.71 -6.85
CA GLN A 111 -7.58 -15.65 -7.77
C GLN A 111 -7.53 -15.18 -9.22
N ALA A 112 -7.76 -13.89 -9.47
CA ALA A 112 -7.90 -13.37 -10.82
C ALA A 112 -6.58 -12.95 -11.49
N CYS A 113 -5.52 -12.72 -10.71
CA CYS A 113 -4.25 -12.19 -11.22
C CYS A 113 -3.05 -13.10 -10.99
N PHE A 114 -3.12 -14.07 -10.07
CA PHE A 114 -1.98 -14.88 -9.68
C PHE A 114 -2.27 -16.37 -9.85
N VAL A 115 -1.37 -17.08 -10.54
CA VAL A 115 -1.42 -18.53 -10.67
C VAL A 115 -0.48 -19.13 -9.62
N ARG A 116 -1.01 -19.99 -8.73
CA ARG A 116 -0.19 -20.75 -7.78
C ARG A 116 0.50 -21.89 -8.52
N THR A 117 1.80 -21.73 -8.77
CA THR A 117 2.70 -22.74 -9.34
C THR A 117 3.77 -23.09 -8.31
N ARG A 118 4.48 -24.21 -8.47
CA ARG A 118 5.63 -24.55 -7.60
C ARG A 118 6.74 -23.47 -7.62
N ALA A 119 6.81 -22.65 -8.67
CA ALA A 119 7.73 -21.52 -8.78
C ALA A 119 7.20 -20.22 -8.14
N SER A 120 5.94 -20.18 -7.65
CA SER A 120 5.25 -18.98 -7.15
C SER A 120 5.73 -18.48 -5.79
N LYS A 121 6.92 -18.89 -5.31
CA LYS A 121 7.45 -18.46 -4.01
C LYS A 121 7.71 -16.95 -3.94
N ARG A 122 7.68 -16.24 -5.08
CA ARG A 122 7.90 -14.79 -5.19
C ARG A 122 6.74 -14.02 -5.82
N THR A 123 5.61 -14.67 -6.11
CA THR A 123 4.45 -14.05 -6.76
C THR A 123 3.21 -14.17 -5.88
N GLY A 124 2.42 -13.10 -5.80
CA GLY A 124 1.24 -13.04 -4.94
C GLY A 124 0.96 -11.64 -4.40
N VAL A 125 0.01 -11.57 -3.48
CA VAL A 125 -0.33 -10.34 -2.76
C VAL A 125 0.28 -10.40 -1.36
N LEU A 126 1.21 -9.50 -1.07
CA LEU A 126 1.75 -9.31 0.27
C LEU A 126 0.99 -8.18 0.96
N VAL A 127 0.27 -8.49 2.04
CA VAL A 127 -0.25 -7.46 2.94
C VAL A 127 0.85 -7.05 3.92
N ASN A 128 1.35 -5.83 3.76
CA ASN A 128 2.35 -5.24 4.63
C ASN A 128 1.67 -4.43 5.73
N LEU A 129 1.59 -5.00 6.93
CA LEU A 129 1.05 -4.36 8.12
C LEU A 129 2.05 -3.36 8.68
N ILE A 130 1.62 -2.13 8.88
CA ILE A 130 2.48 -1.02 9.32
C ILE A 130 1.88 -0.47 10.62
N PRO A 131 2.31 -0.93 11.80
CA PRO A 131 1.93 -0.27 13.05
C PRO A 131 2.32 1.21 12.96
N LEU A 132 1.38 2.09 13.30
CA LEU A 132 1.61 3.54 13.23
C LEU A 132 2.91 3.93 13.95
N ASN A 133 3.72 4.76 13.32
CA ASN A 133 4.85 5.40 13.98
C ASN A 133 4.35 6.61 14.79
N SER A 134 4.76 6.72 16.04
CA SER A 134 4.41 7.86 16.89
C SER A 134 4.99 9.15 16.32
N HIS A 135 4.15 10.15 16.05
CA HIS A 135 4.57 11.50 15.66
C HIS A 135 3.48 12.53 15.98
N ALA A 136 3.87 13.80 16.14
CA ALA A 136 3.01 14.87 16.66
C ALA A 136 1.71 15.05 15.86
N SER A 137 1.75 14.97 14.52
CA SER A 137 0.54 15.16 13.70
C SER A 137 -0.46 14.00 13.79
N ALA A 138 0.01 12.76 14.04
CA ALA A 138 -0.91 11.65 14.32
C ALA A 138 -1.59 11.81 15.67
N ALA A 139 -0.83 12.23 16.70
CA ALA A 139 -1.38 12.51 18.02
C ALA A 139 -2.42 13.63 17.99
N ALA A 140 -2.15 14.72 17.25
CA ALA A 140 -3.11 15.82 17.07
C ALA A 140 -4.42 15.38 16.37
N ARG A 141 -4.39 14.29 15.60
CA ARG A 141 -5.56 13.69 14.95
C ARG A 141 -6.25 12.62 15.81
N GLY A 142 -5.80 12.42 17.06
CA GLY A 142 -6.32 11.38 17.95
C GLY A 142 -5.99 9.96 17.49
N LEU A 143 -4.98 9.77 16.63
CA LEU A 143 -4.58 8.47 16.11
C LEU A 143 -3.48 7.86 16.98
N ALA A 144 -3.67 6.60 17.36
CA ALA A 144 -2.75 5.87 18.21
C ALA A 144 -2.21 4.61 17.53
N ARG A 145 -1.03 4.19 17.95
CA ARG A 145 -0.39 2.95 17.50
C ARG A 145 -1.10 1.75 18.13
N SER A 146 -1.47 0.77 17.30
CA SER A 146 -2.01 -0.50 17.77
C SER A 146 -1.05 -1.21 18.72
N LEU A 147 -1.60 -1.84 19.76
CA LEU A 147 -0.83 -2.65 20.69
C LEU A 147 -0.17 -3.85 19.97
N PRO A 148 1.00 -4.32 20.42
CA PRO A 148 1.67 -5.48 19.82
C PRO A 148 0.75 -6.70 19.70
N ASP A 149 -0.07 -6.97 20.71
CA ASP A 149 -1.00 -8.10 20.73
C ASP A 149 -2.12 -7.92 19.70
N SER A 150 -2.66 -6.71 19.54
CA SER A 150 -3.64 -6.41 18.49
C SER A 150 -3.05 -6.61 17.09
N VAL A 151 -1.82 -6.15 16.86
CA VAL A 151 -1.10 -6.36 15.59
C VAL A 151 -0.90 -7.85 15.31
N ALA A 152 -0.49 -8.62 16.32
CA ALA A 152 -0.29 -10.06 16.22
C ALA A 152 -1.61 -10.80 15.94
N ALA A 153 -2.69 -10.42 16.63
CA ALA A 153 -4.02 -11.01 16.43
C ALA A 153 -4.58 -10.69 15.03
N PHE A 154 -4.44 -9.45 14.57
CA PHE A 154 -4.82 -9.03 13.22
C PHE A 154 -4.04 -9.83 12.16
N GLN A 155 -2.72 -9.94 12.34
CA GLN A 155 -1.88 -10.73 11.45
C GLN A 155 -2.28 -12.21 11.44
N ALA A 156 -2.53 -12.81 12.61
CA ALA A 156 -2.96 -14.18 12.74
C ALA A 156 -4.30 -14.42 12.03
N ALA A 157 -5.26 -13.49 12.17
CA ALA A 157 -6.57 -13.57 11.52
C ALA A 157 -6.48 -13.53 9.98
N LEU A 158 -5.54 -12.75 9.42
CA LEU A 158 -5.23 -12.73 8.00
C LEU A 158 -4.59 -14.04 7.53
N ARG A 159 -3.56 -14.52 8.27
CA ARG A 159 -2.86 -15.77 7.94
C ARG A 159 -3.78 -16.99 8.00
N ALA A 160 -4.69 -17.04 8.97
CA ALA A 160 -5.69 -18.09 9.08
C ALA A 160 -6.63 -18.14 7.86
N ARG A 161 -6.77 -17.03 7.14
CA ARG A 161 -7.54 -16.92 5.88
C ARG A 161 -6.69 -17.10 4.63
N GLY A 162 -5.43 -17.51 4.77
CA GLY A 162 -4.50 -17.78 3.68
C GLY A 162 -3.81 -16.56 3.08
N VAL A 163 -3.94 -15.38 3.69
CA VAL A 163 -3.33 -14.14 3.20
C VAL A 163 -1.84 -14.10 3.58
N TRP A 164 -0.98 -13.80 2.62
CA TRP A 164 0.44 -13.57 2.88
C TRP A 164 0.66 -12.20 3.52
N THR A 165 1.27 -12.19 4.71
CA THR A 165 1.45 -10.96 5.51
C THR A 165 2.89 -10.74 5.95
N SER A 166 3.31 -9.48 6.05
CA SER A 166 4.48 -9.03 6.83
C SER A 166 4.05 -7.99 7.86
N VAL A 167 4.81 -7.84 8.95
CA VAL A 167 4.71 -6.67 9.82
C VAL A 167 6.00 -5.87 9.65
N ARG A 168 5.88 -4.59 9.31
CA ARG A 168 7.03 -3.69 9.26
C ARG A 168 7.49 -3.40 10.69
N PRO A 169 8.73 -3.74 11.07
CA PRO A 169 9.23 -3.35 12.38
C PRO A 169 9.28 -1.82 12.46
N SER A 170 8.85 -1.28 13.60
CA SER A 170 8.99 0.14 13.89
C SER A 170 10.48 0.46 14.00
N ARG A 171 11.01 1.27 13.07
CA ARG A 171 12.37 1.78 13.17
C ARG A 171 12.35 2.93 14.16
N GLY A 172 12.89 2.69 15.37
CA GLY A 172 13.23 3.72 16.35
C GLY A 172 12.07 4.62 16.79
N ALA A 173 11.64 4.49 18.04
CA ALA A 173 10.78 5.48 18.69
C ALA A 173 11.41 6.90 18.81
N GLU A 174 12.58 7.14 18.20
CA GLU A 174 13.39 8.36 18.33
C GLU A 174 13.78 9.03 17.00
N ALA A 175 13.32 8.52 15.84
CA ALA A 175 13.60 9.19 14.56
C ALA A 175 12.30 9.71 13.94
N GLU A 176 12.08 11.02 14.06
CA GLU A 176 11.03 11.82 13.39
C GLU A 176 11.19 11.87 11.86
N ALA A 177 11.47 10.72 11.23
CA ALA A 177 11.62 10.57 9.80
C ALA A 177 10.96 9.25 9.34
N ALA A 178 9.66 9.12 9.64
CA ALA A 178 8.86 8.06 9.03
C ALA A 178 8.44 8.48 7.61
N CYS A 179 8.85 7.69 6.61
CA CYS A 179 8.48 7.84 5.20
C CYS A 179 6.97 8.12 5.05
N GLY A 180 6.64 9.27 4.45
CA GLY A 180 5.29 9.80 4.31
C GLY A 180 5.21 11.32 4.48
N GLN A 181 6.26 11.94 5.04
CA GLN A 181 6.35 13.38 5.26
C GLN A 181 7.38 14.01 4.32
N LEU A 182 6.94 14.49 3.16
CA LEU A 182 7.57 15.69 2.61
C LEU A 182 7.06 16.84 3.46
N ALA A 183 7.84 17.22 4.48
CA ALA A 183 7.64 18.48 5.17
C ALA A 183 7.87 19.58 4.12
N THR A 184 6.80 20.22 3.66
CA THR A 184 6.89 21.59 3.17
C THR A 184 7.27 22.44 4.38
N ALA A 185 8.57 22.53 4.65
CA ALA A 185 9.10 23.68 5.36
C ALA A 185 8.78 24.88 4.48
N ALA A 186 7.62 25.50 4.73
CA ALA A 186 7.38 26.85 4.30
C ALA A 186 8.57 27.65 4.81
N GLN A 187 9.32 28.23 3.88
CA GLN A 187 10.37 29.19 4.17
C GLN A 187 9.73 30.28 5.03
N THR A 188 10.02 30.28 6.34
CA THR A 188 9.91 31.50 7.12
C THR A 188 11.01 32.40 6.61
N ALA A 189 10.70 33.18 5.57
CA ALA A 189 11.51 34.31 5.19
C ALA A 189 11.48 35.28 6.38
N THR A 190 12.56 35.28 7.13
CA THR A 190 12.92 36.37 8.03
C THR A 190 12.99 37.64 7.18
N ALA A 191 12.02 38.53 7.35
CA ALA A 191 12.18 39.93 6.97
C ALA A 191 12.40 40.71 8.26
N ALA A 192 13.63 41.20 8.41
CA ALA A 192 14.02 42.25 9.34
C ALA A 192 13.45 43.60 8.88
#